data_AF-A0A3N0A060-F1
#
_entry.id   AF-A0A3N0A060-F1
#
_cell.length_a   1.000
_cell.length_b   1.000
_cell.length_c   1.000
_cell.angle_alpha   90.00
_cell.angle_beta   90.00
_cell.angle_gamma   90.00
#
_symmetry.space_group_name_H-M   'P 1'
#
loop_
_entity.id
_entity.type
_entity.pdbx_description
1 polymer ?
#
loop_
_entity_poly.entity_id
_entity_poly.type
_entity_poly.pdbx_seq_one_letter_code
_entity_poly.pdbx_strand_id
1 'polypeptide(L)'
;MTFDDFCGEVEELAKKHRKDAAIRIEQSPGRNIARVYGPGITPVEMARDGLNGISELASDVAEHHPHWKIISGCSSILDTLLERWDGQLTAEDLSQMRWDLDRIGRALGSQ
;
A
#
# COMPACT_ATOMS: atom_id res chain seq x y z
N MET A 1 -25.07 16.14 -0.05
CA MET A 1 -24.44 14.84 -0.31
C MET A 1 -23.14 14.80 0.47
N THR A 2 -23.08 13.97 1.50
CA THR A 2 -21.88 13.68 2.27
C THR A 2 -20.99 12.68 1.52
N PHE A 3 -19.75 12.46 1.99
CA PHE A 3 -18.89 11.42 1.42
C PHE A 3 -19.50 10.02 1.62
N ASP A 4 -20.15 9.79 2.76
CA ASP A 4 -20.85 8.54 3.06
C ASP A 4 -22.06 8.35 2.14
N ASP A 5 -22.81 9.42 1.85
CA ASP A 5 -23.92 9.39 0.87
C ASP A 5 -23.40 8.98 -0.51
N PHE A 6 -22.29 9.58 -0.96
CA PHE A 6 -21.65 9.24 -2.23
C PHE A 6 -21.17 7.78 -2.26
N CYS A 7 -20.54 7.30 -1.20
CA CYS A 7 -20.09 5.91 -1.11
C CYS A 7 -21.27 4.93 -1.15
N GLY A 8 -22.40 5.30 -0.53
CA GLY A 8 -23.64 4.54 -0.61
C GLY A 8 -24.17 4.45 -2.05
N GLU A 9 -24.15 5.56 -2.80
CA GLU A 9 -24.54 5.55 -4.22
C GLU A 9 -23.63 4.66 -5.08
N VAL A 10 -22.32 4.68 -4.84
CA VAL A 10 -21.35 3.80 -5.53
C VAL A 10 -21.61 2.33 -5.20
N GLU A 11 -21.94 2.01 -3.94
CA GLU A 11 -22.25 0.65 -3.52
C GLU A 11 -23.54 0.12 -4.14
N GLU A 12 -24.59 0.94 -4.19
CA GLU A 12 -25.85 0.60 -4.86
C GLU A 12 -25.66 0.41 -6.36
N LEU A 13 -24.83 1.24 -7.01
CA LEU A 13 -24.47 1.05 -8.41
C LEU A 13 -23.73 -0.27 -8.63
N ALA A 14 -22.75 -0.60 -7.77
CA ALA A 14 -22.02 -1.86 -7.86
C ALA A 14 -22.93 -3.08 -7.64
N LYS A 15 -23.87 -3.02 -6.70
CA LYS A 15 -24.88 -4.08 -6.47
C LYS A 15 -25.77 -4.29 -7.70
N LYS A 16 -26.20 -3.21 -8.34
CA LYS A 16 -27.04 -3.26 -9.55
C LYS A 16 -26.33 -4.00 -10.70
N HIS A 17 -25.01 -3.89 -10.80
CA HIS A 17 -24.18 -4.52 -11.82
C HIS A 17 -23.42 -5.78 -11.35
N ARG A 18 -23.72 -6.30 -10.15
CA ARG A 18 -22.98 -7.38 -9.47
C ARG A 18 -22.90 -8.70 -10.23
N LYS A 19 -23.82 -8.94 -11.18
CA LYS A 19 -23.79 -10.15 -12.03
C LYS A 19 -22.71 -10.09 -13.11
N ASP A 20 -22.27 -8.90 -13.50
CA ASP A 20 -21.31 -8.68 -14.60
C ASP A 20 -19.92 -8.27 -14.10
N ALA A 21 -19.82 -7.76 -12.86
CA ALA A 21 -18.56 -7.32 -12.29
C ALA A 21 -18.46 -7.73 -10.81
N ALA A 22 -17.52 -8.63 -10.50
CA ALA A 22 -17.13 -8.98 -9.13
C ALA A 22 -16.35 -7.82 -8.48
N ILE A 23 -17.04 -6.70 -8.24
CA ILE A 23 -16.47 -5.48 -7.67
C ILE A 23 -16.41 -5.60 -6.15
N ARG A 24 -15.28 -5.22 -5.55
CA ARG A 24 -15.11 -5.11 -4.10
C ARG A 24 -15.03 -3.65 -3.72
N ILE A 25 -15.80 -3.24 -2.70
CA ILE A 25 -15.77 -1.89 -2.15
C ILE A 25 -15.32 -1.98 -0.69
N GLU A 26 -14.34 -1.18 -0.32
CA GLU A 26 -13.86 -1.03 1.06
C GLU A 26 -14.00 0.42 1.51
N GLN A 27 -14.74 0.62 2.60
CA GLN A 27 -14.81 1.91 3.29
C GLN A 27 -13.99 1.80 4.57
N SER A 28 -13.24 2.84 4.91
CA SER A 28 -12.46 2.91 6.15
C SER A 28 -13.21 3.77 7.17
N PRO A 29 -13.88 3.19 8.19
CA PRO A 29 -14.65 3.96 9.15
C PRO A 29 -13.79 5.03 9.84
N GLY A 30 -14.30 6.27 9.89
CA GLY A 30 -13.58 7.41 10.49
C GLY A 30 -12.46 7.99 9.62
N ARG A 31 -12.31 7.53 8.37
CA ARG A 31 -11.40 8.11 7.36
C ARG A 31 -12.21 8.44 6.10
N ASN A 32 -11.94 9.58 5.47
CA ASN A 32 -12.57 9.97 4.20
C ASN A 32 -11.96 9.21 3.01
N ILE A 33 -11.93 7.88 3.10
CA ILE A 33 -11.32 6.99 2.11
C ILE A 33 -12.30 5.85 1.81
N ALA A 34 -12.58 5.70 0.53
CA ALA A 34 -13.26 4.54 -0.05
C ALA A 34 -12.41 3.99 -1.19
N ARG A 35 -12.28 2.67 -1.27
CA ARG A 35 -11.57 1.97 -2.34
C ARG A 35 -12.55 1.10 -3.10
N VAL A 36 -12.45 1.12 -4.43
CA VAL A 36 -13.24 0.29 -5.33
C VAL A 36 -12.28 -0.52 -6.18
N TYR A 37 -12.33 -1.84 -6.03
CA TYR A 37 -11.48 -2.76 -6.76
C TYR A 37 -12.30 -3.53 -7.81
N GLY A 38 -11.72 -3.66 -9.00
CA GLY A 38 -12.32 -4.41 -10.10
C GLY A 38 -12.30 -5.93 -9.89
N PRO A 39 -12.94 -6.67 -10.82
CA PRO A 39 -12.91 -8.12 -10.83
C PRO A 39 -11.48 -8.67 -10.91
N GLY A 40 -11.22 -9.77 -10.21
CA GLY A 40 -9.93 -10.45 -10.25
C GLY A 40 -8.86 -9.87 -9.32
N ILE A 41 -9.17 -8.78 -8.60
CA ILE A 41 -8.25 -8.20 -7.61
C ILE A 41 -7.80 -9.26 -6.59
N THR A 42 -6.50 -9.35 -6.37
CA THR A 42 -5.90 -10.25 -5.41
C THR A 42 -5.51 -9.53 -4.10
N PRO A 43 -5.37 -10.25 -2.98
CA PRO A 43 -4.84 -9.67 -1.74
C PRO A 43 -3.47 -9.00 -1.91
N VAL A 44 -2.63 -9.51 -2.81
CA VAL A 44 -1.29 -8.97 -3.09
C VAL A 44 -1.38 -7.64 -3.81
N GLU A 45 -2.24 -7.51 -4.81
CA GLU A 45 -2.48 -6.24 -5.51
C GLU A 45 -3.07 -5.18 -4.57
N MET A 46 -4.00 -5.57 -3.69
CA MET A 46 -4.52 -4.65 -2.65
C MET A 46 -3.42 -4.23 -1.66
N ALA A 47 -2.51 -5.14 -1.30
CA ALA A 47 -1.38 -4.81 -0.45
C ALA A 47 -0.40 -3.84 -1.14
N ARG A 48 -0.16 -4.00 -2.45
CA ARG A 48 0.64 -3.06 -3.26
C ARG A 48 -0.01 -1.69 -3.33
N ASP A 49 -1.33 -1.60 -3.53
CA ASP A 49 -2.07 -0.33 -3.47
C ASP A 49 -1.87 0.38 -2.12
N GLY A 50 -2.00 -0.37 -1.01
CA GLY A 50 -1.74 0.17 0.33
C GLY A 50 -0.30 0.63 0.53
N LEU A 51 0.68 -0.10 -0.03
CA LEU A 51 2.09 0.23 0.03
C LEU A 51 2.41 1.52 -0.74
N ASN A 52 1.77 1.77 -1.88
CA ASN A 52 1.99 3.00 -2.67
C ASN A 52 1.81 4.26 -1.82
N GLY A 53 0.77 4.32 -0.98
CA GLY A 53 0.57 5.47 -0.08
C GLY A 53 1.68 5.66 0.97
N ILE A 54 2.33 4.57 1.41
CA ILE A 54 3.48 4.63 2.31
C ILE A 54 4.72 5.09 1.54
N SER A 55 4.92 4.58 0.32
CA SER A 55 6.04 4.93 -0.55
C SER A 55 5.99 6.40 -1.01
N GLU A 56 4.81 6.92 -1.31
CA GLU A 56 4.57 8.34 -1.62
C GLU A 56 4.88 9.22 -0.40
N LEU A 57 4.36 8.86 0.78
CA LEU A 57 4.69 9.54 2.03
C LEU A 57 6.22 9.59 2.24
N ALA A 58 6.89 8.47 2.00
CA ALA A 58 8.34 8.36 2.13
C ALA A 58 9.09 9.20 1.08
N SER A 59 8.61 9.29 -0.15
CA SER A 59 9.31 9.97 -1.24
C SER A 59 9.11 11.49 -1.22
N ASP A 60 7.96 11.97 -0.76
CA ASP A 60 7.61 13.39 -0.85
C ASP A 60 7.71 14.09 0.52
N VAL A 61 6.77 13.78 1.42
CA VAL A 61 6.52 14.60 2.62
C VAL A 61 7.50 14.26 3.73
N ALA A 62 7.92 13.00 3.81
CA ALA A 62 8.72 12.53 4.90
C ALA A 62 10.23 12.72 4.71
N GLU A 63 10.79 13.14 3.56
CA GLU A 63 12.26 13.21 3.39
C GLU A 63 12.98 13.98 4.53
N HIS A 64 12.30 14.99 5.09
CA HIS A 64 12.80 15.80 6.20
C HIS A 64 12.31 15.34 7.59
N HIS A 65 11.47 14.31 7.67
CA HIS A 65 10.92 13.77 8.90
C HIS A 65 11.92 12.83 9.60
N PRO A 66 12.03 12.84 10.95
CA PRO A 66 12.98 11.99 11.66
C PRO A 66 12.81 10.48 11.42
N HIS A 67 11.59 10.04 11.11
CA HIS A 67 11.27 8.62 10.86
C HIS A 67 11.44 8.20 9.40
N TRP A 68 11.81 9.11 8.51
CA TRP A 68 11.89 8.87 7.06
C TRP A 68 12.71 7.65 6.68
N LYS A 69 13.94 7.54 7.20
CA LYS A 69 14.86 6.44 6.89
C LYS A 69 14.30 5.08 7.28
N ILE A 70 13.44 5.06 8.31
CA ILE A 70 12.78 3.85 8.78
C ILE A 70 11.62 3.52 7.84
N ILE A 71 10.74 4.49 7.56
CA ILE A 71 9.56 4.31 6.71
C ILE A 71 9.98 3.92 5.28
N SER A 72 10.91 4.65 4.67
CA SER A 72 11.45 4.37 3.34
C SER A 72 12.14 3.01 3.26
N GLY A 73 12.90 2.61 4.29
CA GLY A 73 13.51 1.28 4.36
C GLY A 73 12.48 0.16 4.40
N CYS A 74 11.47 0.28 5.27
CA CYS A 74 10.40 -0.71 5.36
C CYS A 74 9.57 -0.78 4.07
N SER A 75 9.26 0.37 3.47
CA SER A 75 8.51 0.42 2.20
C SER A 75 9.28 -0.27 1.06
N SER A 76 10.58 0.02 0.91
CA SER A 76 11.46 -0.63 -0.08
C SER A 76 11.52 -2.16 0.08
N ILE A 77 11.64 -2.64 1.32
CA ILE A 77 11.64 -4.08 1.61
C ILE A 77 10.29 -4.71 1.25
N LEU A 78 9.19 -4.09 1.65
CA LEU A 78 7.84 -4.58 1.34
C LEU A 78 7.58 -4.59 -0.16
N ASP A 79 8.07 -3.59 -0.89
CA ASP A 79 7.93 -3.50 -2.34
C ASP A 79 8.61 -4.70 -3.01
N THR A 80 9.87 -4.95 -2.68
CA THR A 80 10.63 -6.10 -3.17
C THR A 80 9.92 -7.43 -2.88
N LEU A 81 9.42 -7.62 -1.65
CA LEU A 81 8.71 -8.84 -1.25
C LEU A 81 7.39 -9.02 -2.00
N LEU A 82 6.63 -7.94 -2.20
CA LEU A 82 5.37 -7.99 -2.93
C LEU A 82 5.60 -8.18 -4.43
N GLU A 83 6.64 -7.56 -5.02
CA GLU A 83 7.03 -7.77 -6.43
C GLU A 83 7.38 -9.23 -6.72
N ARG A 84 8.13 -9.86 -5.80
CA ARG A 84 8.57 -11.26 -5.90
C ARG A 84 7.61 -12.26 -5.24
N TRP A 85 6.37 -11.86 -4.96
CA TRP A 85 5.43 -12.66 -4.16
C TRP A 85 5.29 -14.13 -4.59
N ASP A 86 5.12 -14.37 -5.90
CA ASP A 86 5.00 -15.73 -6.47
C ASP A 86 6.34 -16.27 -7.01
N GLY A 87 7.44 -15.57 -6.74
CA GLY A 87 8.76 -15.83 -7.28
C GLY A 87 9.79 -16.16 -6.21
N GLN A 88 11.06 -16.08 -6.61
CA GLN A 88 12.21 -16.20 -5.72
C GLN A 88 12.90 -14.85 -5.60
N LEU A 89 13.42 -14.56 -4.40
CA LEU A 89 14.32 -13.43 -4.19
C LEU A 89 15.65 -13.71 -4.88
N THR A 90 16.09 -12.74 -5.66
CA THR A 90 17.42 -12.76 -6.28
C THR A 90 18.50 -12.33 -5.28
N ALA A 91 19.77 -12.55 -5.63
CA ALA A 91 20.87 -12.04 -4.83
C ALA A 91 20.88 -10.49 -4.77
N GLU A 92 20.39 -9.82 -5.82
CA GLU A 92 20.23 -8.37 -5.86
C GLU A 92 19.14 -7.92 -4.90
N ASP A 93 17.97 -8.57 -4.93
CA ASP A 93 16.85 -8.31 -4.01
C ASP A 93 17.33 -8.41 -2.54
N LEU A 94 18.05 -9.49 -2.21
CA LEU A 94 18.59 -9.70 -0.86
C LEU A 94 19.65 -8.64 -0.47
N SER A 95 20.46 -8.21 -1.42
CA SER A 95 21.47 -7.18 -1.20
C SER A 95 20.83 -5.83 -0.91
N GLN A 96 19.78 -5.49 -1.67
CA GLN A 96 19.00 -4.28 -1.48
C GLN A 96 18.29 -4.28 -0.12
N MET A 97 17.60 -5.38 0.22
CA MET A 97 16.95 -5.54 1.53
C MET A 97 17.95 -5.40 2.69
N ARG A 98 19.17 -5.94 2.54
CA ARG A 98 20.22 -5.80 3.57
C ARG A 98 20.68 -4.36 3.72
N TRP A 99 20.85 -3.64 2.62
CA TRP A 99 21.15 -2.21 2.66
C TRP A 99 20.05 -1.41 3.36
N ASP A 100 18.77 -1.75 3.09
CA ASP A 100 17.61 -1.14 3.73
C ASP A 100 17.57 -1.40 5.24
N LEU A 101 17.85 -2.63 5.67
CA LEU A 101 17.96 -2.99 7.09
C LEU A 101 19.09 -2.23 7.78
N ASP A 102 20.26 -2.11 7.15
CA ASP A 102 21.37 -1.33 7.70
C ASP A 102 21.01 0.17 7.81
N ARG A 103 20.26 0.71 6.83
CA ARG A 103 19.73 2.08 6.87
C ARG A 103 18.77 2.27 8.03
N ILE A 104 17.82 1.34 8.24
CA ILE A 104 16.89 1.35 9.37
C ILE A 104 17.66 1.29 10.70
N GLY A 105 18.62 0.38 10.82
CA GLY A 105 19.44 0.22 12.02
C GLY A 105 20.21 1.49 12.39
N ARG A 106 20.85 2.15 11.41
CA ARG A 106 21.52 3.45 11.63
C ARG A 106 20.55 4.53 12.08
N ALA A 107 19.35 4.58 11.51
CA ALA A 107 18.35 5.58 11.88
C ALA A 107 17.87 5.39 13.33
N LEU A 108 17.61 4.15 13.73
CA LEU A 108 17.21 3.80 15.10
C LEU A 108 18.34 4.08 16.12
N GLY A 109 19.59 3.82 15.76
CA GLY A 109 20.75 4.10 16.61
C GLY A 109 21.15 5.57 16.69
N SER A 110 20.53 6.44 15.89
CA SER A 110 20.79 7.90 15.86
C SER A 110 19.74 8.73 16.62
N GLN A 111 18.78 8.09 17.27
CA GLN A 111 17.75 8.75 18.09
C GLN A 111 18.19 8.95 19.54
#